data_AF-A0A970MEK6-F1
#
_entry.id   AF-A0A970MEK6-F1
#
_cell.length_a   1.000
_cell.length_b   1.000
_cell.length_c   1.000
_cell.angle_alpha   90.00
_cell.angle_beta   90.00
_cell.angle_gamma   90.00
#
_symmetry.space_group_name_H-M   'P 1'
#
loop_
_entity.id
_entity.type
_entity.pdbx_description
1 polymer ?
#
loop_
_entity_poly.entity_id
_entity_poly.type
_entity_poly.pdbx_seq_one_letter_code
_entity_poly.pdbx_strand_id
1 'polypeptide(L)'
;MSVLKKHTSAIAFILVVIMVISILSVSTGGFGLLHVKAEQARADVKVAGDISNITGIDADTILKKRNEGLSWNEILDELKDVQYKNGNSRDDRNNTLLNQSLPEDLVNQLQNEGFSEEDIIEARLLIERVQFQLNEIADEEGQSVSVGFGIEPEAELSAYRDLAANINLAECLPFLLLLENDFGSHEKVLDEYLLCLQLNMELSLYIEDKEAYLKEKSIRGSGKNLITVQSIEERMLMKLQKKNEEKRDTLNNDVPVQTDVTLTNQGSDNIVPDAPVPRFDSLVPQNPADALMNEINNINPMVND
;
A
#
# COMPACT_ATOMS: atom_id res chain seq x y z
N MET A 1 57.38 63.24 -12.48
CA MET A 1 57.69 61.80 -12.66
C MET A 1 57.79 60.99 -11.35
N SER A 2 57.61 61.58 -10.16
CA SER A 2 57.73 60.85 -8.87
C SER A 2 56.40 60.34 -8.29
N VAL A 3 55.24 60.81 -8.76
CA VAL A 3 53.94 60.40 -8.23
C VAL A 3 53.50 59.03 -8.79
N LEU A 4 53.87 58.69 -10.04
CA LEU A 4 53.53 57.39 -10.63
C LEU A 4 54.21 56.20 -9.92
N LYS A 5 55.43 56.37 -9.39
CA LYS A 5 56.13 55.26 -8.70
C LYS A 5 55.52 54.89 -7.35
N LYS A 6 54.75 55.79 -6.73
CA LYS A 6 54.16 55.54 -5.40
C LYS A 6 52.90 54.69 -5.47
N HIS A 7 52.18 54.74 -6.59
CA HIS A 7 50.93 53.98 -6.78
C HIS A 7 51.14 52.63 -7.47
N THR A 8 52.20 52.46 -8.25
CA THR A 8 52.51 51.17 -8.90
C THR A 8 52.77 50.05 -7.90
N SER A 9 53.40 50.35 -6.76
CA SER A 9 53.63 49.35 -5.71
C SER A 9 52.34 48.91 -5.01
N ALA A 10 51.38 49.83 -4.82
CA ALA A 10 50.10 49.50 -4.20
C ALA A 10 49.21 48.67 -5.14
N ILE A 11 49.21 49.00 -6.43
CA ILE A 11 48.45 48.26 -7.45
C ILE A 11 49.02 46.85 -7.63
N ALA A 12 50.34 46.69 -7.64
CA ALA A 12 50.98 45.37 -7.71
C ALA A 12 50.62 44.49 -6.51
N PHE A 13 50.56 45.05 -5.31
CA PHE A 13 50.18 44.32 -4.10
C PHE A 13 48.72 43.82 -4.16
N ILE A 14 47.79 44.66 -4.62
CA ILE A 14 46.39 44.28 -4.79
C ILE A 14 46.24 43.14 -5.81
N LEU A 15 46.97 43.20 -6.92
CA LEU A 15 46.94 42.14 -7.93
C LEU A 15 47.46 40.80 -7.40
N VAL A 16 48.52 40.80 -6.59
CA VAL A 16 49.05 39.58 -5.96
C VAL A 16 48.03 39.00 -4.98
N VAL A 17 47.36 39.82 -4.17
CA VAL A 17 46.31 39.36 -3.25
C VAL A 17 45.15 38.72 -3.99
N ILE A 18 44.67 39.34 -5.08
CA ILE A 18 43.60 38.78 -5.92
C ILE A 18 44.05 37.43 -6.49
N MET A 19 45.27 37.34 -7.01
CA MET A 19 45.79 36.10 -7.60
C MET A 19 45.92 34.98 -6.56
N VAL A 20 46.34 35.29 -5.33
CA VAL A 20 46.42 34.33 -4.23
C VAL A 20 45.03 33.84 -3.81
N ILE A 21 44.03 34.73 -3.75
CA ILE A 21 42.64 34.36 -3.43
C ILE A 21 42.03 33.49 -4.54
N SER A 22 42.36 33.78 -5.81
CA SER A 22 41.92 32.97 -6.96
C SER A 22 42.54 31.57 -6.93
N ILE A 23 43.85 31.47 -6.64
CA ILE A 23 44.56 30.19 -6.55
C ILE A 23 44.05 29.36 -5.38
N LEU A 24 43.77 29.99 -4.22
CA LEU A 24 43.17 29.30 -3.07
C LEU A 24 41.76 28.81 -3.38
N SER A 25 40.92 29.61 -4.06
CA SER A 25 39.57 29.20 -4.47
C SER A 25 39.56 28.00 -5.42
N VAL A 26 40.58 27.88 -6.28
CA VAL A 26 40.73 26.75 -7.22
C VAL A 26 41.37 25.54 -6.54
N SER A 27 42.34 25.73 -5.64
CA SER A 27 43.04 24.60 -4.98
C SER A 27 42.21 23.93 -3.87
N THR A 28 41.26 24.64 -3.25
CA THR A 28 40.39 24.06 -2.21
C THR A 28 39.10 23.42 -2.75
N GLY A 29 38.94 23.25 -4.06
CA GLY A 29 37.85 22.44 -4.64
C GLY A 29 36.42 22.86 -4.25
N GLY A 30 36.23 24.15 -3.94
CA GLY A 30 35.07 24.66 -3.20
C GLY A 30 33.71 24.62 -3.92
N PHE A 31 33.66 24.32 -5.21
CA PHE A 31 32.40 24.26 -5.97
C PHE A 31 31.98 22.84 -6.41
N GLY A 32 32.87 21.85 -6.33
CA GLY A 32 32.53 20.45 -6.66
C GLY A 32 31.98 19.65 -5.48
N LEU A 33 32.48 19.90 -4.26
CA LEU A 33 32.12 19.13 -3.06
C LEU A 33 30.68 19.40 -2.55
N LEU A 34 30.12 20.58 -2.83
CA LEU A 34 28.76 20.90 -2.39
C LEU A 34 27.70 20.19 -3.23
N HIS A 35 27.93 20.01 -4.53
CA HIS A 35 26.99 19.29 -5.39
C HIS A 35 26.98 17.79 -5.07
N VAL A 36 28.17 17.20 -4.86
CA VAL A 36 28.30 15.80 -4.46
C VAL A 36 27.66 15.54 -3.09
N LYS A 37 27.85 16.44 -2.10
CA LYS A 37 27.19 16.31 -0.79
C LYS A 37 25.66 16.42 -0.84
N ALA A 38 25.12 17.29 -1.70
CA ALA A 38 23.68 17.47 -1.83
C ALA A 38 23.01 16.28 -2.53
N GLU A 39 23.66 15.73 -3.56
CA GLU A 39 23.17 14.55 -4.28
C GLU A 39 23.32 13.28 -3.44
N GLN A 40 24.43 13.14 -2.71
CA GLN A 40 24.64 12.05 -1.76
C GLN A 40 23.66 12.10 -0.59
N ALA A 41 23.31 13.28 -0.07
CA ALA A 41 22.29 13.41 0.96
C ALA A 41 20.91 12.95 0.48
N ARG A 42 20.55 13.20 -0.78
CA ARG A 42 19.29 12.70 -1.36
C ARG A 42 19.30 11.18 -1.53
N ALA A 43 20.42 10.62 -1.97
CA ALA A 43 20.59 9.17 -2.08
C ALA A 43 20.53 8.50 -0.69
N ASP A 44 21.17 9.09 0.31
CA ASP A 44 21.19 8.56 1.68
C ASP A 44 19.80 8.63 2.33
N VAL A 45 19.01 9.68 2.08
CA VAL A 45 17.61 9.78 2.52
C VAL A 45 16.75 8.69 1.88
N LYS A 46 16.94 8.42 0.59
CA LYS A 46 16.20 7.35 -0.09
C LYS A 46 16.55 5.97 0.48
N VAL A 47 17.83 5.68 0.65
CA VAL A 47 18.29 4.39 1.22
C VAL A 47 17.83 4.24 2.67
N ALA A 48 17.84 5.31 3.46
CA ALA A 48 17.30 5.29 4.82
C ALA A 48 15.78 5.04 4.83
N GLY A 49 15.02 5.59 3.89
CA GLY A 49 13.59 5.31 3.71
C GLY A 49 13.32 3.85 3.35
N ASP A 50 14.09 3.29 2.42
CA ASP A 50 13.96 1.88 2.02
C ASP A 50 14.29 0.94 3.20
N ILE A 51 15.35 1.22 3.96
CA ILE A 51 15.71 0.46 5.17
C ILE A 51 14.64 0.62 6.25
N SER A 52 14.09 1.82 6.42
CA SER A 52 13.02 2.11 7.37
C SER A 52 11.77 1.28 7.09
N ASN A 53 11.35 1.20 5.82
CA ASN A 53 10.23 0.38 5.38
C ASN A 53 10.46 -1.12 5.63
N ILE A 54 11.70 -1.60 5.47
CA ILE A 54 12.02 -3.03 5.66
C ILE A 54 12.18 -3.39 7.14
N THR A 55 12.81 -2.51 7.93
CA THR A 55 13.20 -2.79 9.32
C THR A 55 12.21 -2.28 10.36
N GLY A 56 11.31 -1.36 9.98
CA GLY A 56 10.35 -0.70 10.86
C GLY A 56 10.98 0.38 11.77
N ILE A 57 12.22 0.78 11.52
CA ILE A 57 12.97 1.76 12.33
C ILE A 57 12.92 3.12 11.64
N ASP A 58 12.75 4.21 12.40
CA ASP A 58 12.63 5.56 11.82
C ASP A 58 13.81 5.94 10.93
N ALA A 59 13.50 6.48 9.75
CA ALA A 59 14.49 6.93 8.77
C ALA A 59 15.48 7.95 9.35
N ASP A 60 15.04 8.79 10.29
CA ASP A 60 15.89 9.78 10.97
C ASP A 60 16.95 9.11 11.86
N THR A 61 16.60 8.00 12.52
CA THR A 61 17.54 7.22 13.34
C THR A 61 18.60 6.55 12.46
N ILE A 62 18.17 6.04 11.29
CA ILE A 62 19.05 5.43 10.29
C ILE A 62 20.01 6.49 9.70
N LEU A 63 19.49 7.67 9.36
CA LEU A 63 20.29 8.80 8.87
C LEU A 63 21.28 9.31 9.91
N LYS A 64 20.90 9.33 11.19
CA LYS A 64 21.81 9.70 12.27
C LYS A 64 22.99 8.74 12.35
N LYS A 65 22.76 7.42 12.28
CA LYS A 65 23.82 6.40 12.25
C LYS A 65 24.70 6.54 11.01
N ARG A 66 24.11 6.89 9.86
CA ARG A 66 24.86 7.21 8.63
C ARG A 66 25.77 8.43 8.81
N ASN A 67 25.28 9.47 9.47
CA ASN A 67 26.03 10.69 9.79
C ASN A 67 27.12 10.46 10.84
N GLU A 68 27.00 9.42 11.67
CA GLU A 68 28.04 8.96 12.60
C GLU A 68 29.20 8.23 11.90
N GLY A 69 29.10 8.01 10.57
CA GLY A 69 30.16 7.47 9.73
C GLY A 69 30.05 5.97 9.46
N LEU A 70 28.96 5.33 9.92
CA LEU A 70 28.72 3.91 9.68
C LEU A 70 28.37 3.65 8.21
N SER A 71 28.86 2.53 7.67
CA SER A 71 28.46 2.02 6.37
C SER A 71 27.06 1.43 6.43
N TRP A 72 26.37 1.35 5.29
CA TRP A 72 25.03 0.75 5.21
C TRP A 72 24.99 -0.69 5.72
N ASN A 73 26.07 -1.46 5.51
CA ASN A 73 26.15 -2.84 6.00
C ASN A 73 26.27 -2.90 7.53
N GLU A 74 27.08 -2.03 8.13
CA GLU A 74 27.20 -1.95 9.60
C GLU A 74 25.91 -1.48 10.24
N ILE A 75 25.22 -0.51 9.61
CA ILE A 75 23.90 -0.08 10.03
C ILE A 75 22.94 -1.27 9.97
N LEU A 76 22.88 -2.00 8.87
CA LEU A 76 21.98 -3.16 8.74
C LEU A 76 22.28 -4.27 9.76
N ASP A 77 23.56 -4.55 10.05
CA ASP A 77 23.94 -5.56 11.03
C ASP A 77 23.61 -5.12 12.46
N GLU A 78 23.79 -3.83 12.77
CA GLU A 78 23.38 -3.28 14.06
C GLU A 78 21.85 -3.24 14.21
N LEU A 79 21.11 -2.91 13.16
CA LEU A 79 19.64 -2.92 13.17
C LEU A 79 19.09 -4.35 13.31
N LYS A 80 19.73 -5.36 12.69
CA LYS A 80 19.38 -6.78 12.89
C LYS A 80 19.56 -7.19 14.35
N ASP A 81 20.69 -6.83 14.96
CA ASP A 81 20.96 -7.13 16.37
C ASP A 81 20.00 -6.42 17.32
N VAL A 82 19.57 -5.19 16.99
CA VAL A 82 18.53 -4.47 17.72
C VAL A 82 17.17 -5.13 17.52
N GLN A 83 16.81 -5.61 16.32
CA GLN A 83 15.55 -6.34 16.11
C GLN A 83 15.50 -7.69 16.86
N TYR A 84 16.65 -8.33 17.08
CA TYR A 84 16.76 -9.56 17.87
C TYR A 84 16.84 -9.31 19.38
N LYS A 85 17.34 -8.14 19.83
CA LYS A 85 17.46 -7.80 21.27
C LYS A 85 16.29 -6.97 21.81
N ASN A 86 15.75 -6.04 21.02
CA ASN A 86 14.39 -5.53 21.18
C ASN A 86 13.47 -6.52 20.50
N GLY A 87 13.23 -7.64 21.17
CA GLY A 87 11.98 -8.34 20.95
C GLY A 87 10.86 -7.37 21.30
N ASN A 88 10.37 -6.62 20.30
CA ASN A 88 8.97 -6.26 20.27
C ASN A 88 8.25 -7.60 20.24
N SER A 89 7.99 -8.11 21.45
CA SER A 89 7.31 -9.37 21.67
C SER A 89 6.05 -9.34 20.84
N ARG A 90 5.63 -10.50 20.33
CA ARG A 90 4.36 -10.63 19.62
C ARG A 90 3.24 -10.01 20.48
N ASP A 91 3.37 -10.17 21.80
CA ASP A 91 2.51 -9.62 22.85
C ASP A 91 2.47 -8.08 22.84
N ASP A 92 3.60 -7.36 22.76
CA ASP A 92 3.60 -5.89 22.70
C ASP A 92 2.92 -5.34 21.43
N ARG A 93 3.10 -6.05 20.31
CA ARG A 93 2.43 -5.72 19.04
C ARG A 93 0.94 -6.02 19.10
N ASN A 94 0.57 -7.18 19.61
CA ASN A 94 -0.82 -7.61 19.77
C ASN A 94 -1.58 -6.66 20.69
N ASN A 95 -0.96 -6.26 21.80
CA ASN A 95 -1.57 -5.34 22.77
C ASN A 95 -1.74 -3.93 22.18
N THR A 96 -0.78 -3.46 21.39
CA THR A 96 -0.92 -2.19 20.64
C THR A 96 -2.03 -2.25 19.60
N LEU A 97 -2.16 -3.37 18.88
CA LEU A 97 -3.20 -3.55 17.88
C LEU A 97 -4.58 -3.59 18.53
N LEU A 98 -4.75 -4.33 19.63
CA LEU A 98 -6.02 -4.45 20.36
C LEU A 98 -6.52 -3.10 20.89
N ASN A 99 -5.65 -2.33 21.55
CA ASN A 99 -6.05 -1.07 22.18
C ASN A 99 -6.31 0.07 21.19
N GLN A 100 -5.93 -0.05 19.92
CA GLN A 100 -6.15 0.99 18.91
C GLN A 100 -7.59 1.05 18.36
N SER A 101 -8.38 -0.01 18.50
CA SER A 101 -9.69 -0.07 17.82
C SER A 101 -10.81 -0.73 18.63
N LEU A 102 -10.47 -1.35 19.77
CA LEU A 102 -11.45 -1.87 20.70
C LEU A 102 -11.51 -1.00 21.97
N PRO A 103 -12.67 -0.86 22.61
CA PRO A 103 -12.74 -0.33 23.95
C PRO A 103 -11.91 -1.21 24.89
N GLU A 104 -10.99 -0.62 25.66
CA GLU A 104 -10.15 -1.35 26.62
C GLU A 104 -10.99 -2.22 27.58
N ASP A 105 -12.17 -1.72 27.98
CA ASP A 105 -13.11 -2.43 28.84
C ASP A 105 -13.58 -3.77 28.23
N LEU A 106 -13.82 -3.82 26.91
CA LEU A 106 -14.27 -5.02 26.23
C LEU A 106 -13.15 -6.07 26.13
N VAL A 107 -11.92 -5.64 25.81
CA VAL A 107 -10.76 -6.52 25.74
C VAL A 107 -10.49 -7.14 27.12
N ASN A 108 -10.50 -6.31 28.17
CA ASN A 108 -10.33 -6.76 29.54
C ASN A 108 -11.44 -7.74 29.96
N GLN A 109 -12.69 -7.50 29.56
CA GLN A 109 -13.79 -8.43 29.83
C GLN A 109 -13.56 -9.79 29.18
N LEU A 110 -13.24 -9.83 27.89
CA LEU A 110 -13.03 -11.08 27.14
C LEU A 110 -11.81 -11.87 27.66
N GLN A 111 -10.74 -11.18 28.04
CA GLN A 111 -9.58 -11.81 28.68
C GLN A 111 -9.94 -12.40 30.05
N ASN A 112 -10.78 -11.72 30.84
CA ASN A 112 -11.28 -12.24 32.12
C ASN A 112 -12.21 -13.45 31.94
N GLU A 113 -12.93 -13.53 30.83
CA GLU A 113 -13.76 -14.69 30.45
C GLU A 113 -12.90 -15.90 29.99
N GLY A 114 -11.60 -15.70 29.79
CA GLY A 114 -10.63 -16.76 29.53
C GLY A 114 -10.24 -16.92 28.05
N PHE A 115 -10.67 -16.00 27.18
CA PHE A 115 -10.26 -16.00 25.77
C PHE A 115 -8.81 -15.55 25.62
N SER A 116 -8.08 -16.20 24.70
CA SER A 116 -6.70 -15.81 24.44
C SER A 116 -6.65 -14.52 23.61
N GLU A 117 -5.56 -13.77 23.75
CA GLU A 117 -5.33 -12.56 22.98
C GLU A 117 -5.32 -12.84 21.46
N GLU A 118 -4.79 -14.00 21.07
CA GLU A 118 -4.71 -14.43 19.68
C GLU A 118 -6.11 -14.68 19.10
N ASP A 119 -7.00 -15.34 19.84
CA ASP A 119 -8.39 -15.60 19.41
C ASP A 119 -9.18 -14.30 19.25
N ILE A 120 -9.01 -13.35 20.18
CA ILE A 120 -9.66 -12.04 20.13
C ILE A 120 -9.21 -11.27 18.88
N ILE A 121 -7.91 -11.31 18.57
CA ILE A 121 -7.35 -10.64 17.39
C ILE A 121 -7.84 -11.31 16.11
N GLU A 122 -7.85 -12.64 16.04
CA GLU A 122 -8.30 -13.37 14.86
C GLU A 122 -9.78 -13.08 14.55
N ALA A 123 -10.66 -13.23 15.55
CA ALA A 123 -12.08 -12.95 15.41
C ALA A 123 -12.33 -11.50 14.98
N ARG A 124 -11.59 -10.56 15.58
CA ARG A 124 -11.66 -9.14 15.21
C ARG A 124 -11.25 -8.90 13.75
N LEU A 125 -10.10 -9.42 13.34
CA LEU A 125 -9.58 -9.24 11.97
C LEU A 125 -10.57 -9.78 10.93
N LEU A 126 -11.26 -10.88 11.25
CA LEU A 126 -12.31 -11.41 10.41
C LEU A 126 -13.49 -10.43 10.26
N ILE A 127 -13.98 -9.87 11.38
CA ILE A 127 -15.08 -8.88 11.34
C ILE A 127 -14.66 -7.64 10.55
N GLU A 128 -13.47 -7.10 10.80
CA GLU A 128 -12.94 -5.93 10.10
C GLU A 128 -12.78 -6.18 8.61
N ARG A 129 -12.28 -7.37 8.22
CA ARG A 129 -12.17 -7.78 6.81
C ARG A 129 -13.53 -7.74 6.13
N VAL A 130 -14.55 -8.34 6.76
CA VAL A 130 -15.92 -8.40 6.20
C VAL A 130 -16.54 -7.02 6.15
N GLN A 131 -16.40 -6.21 7.20
CA GLN A 131 -16.89 -4.83 7.22
C GLN A 131 -16.25 -3.97 6.12
N PHE A 132 -14.93 -4.10 5.92
CA PHE A 132 -14.23 -3.44 4.82
C PHE A 132 -14.78 -3.86 3.46
N GLN A 133 -14.95 -5.17 3.22
CA GLN A 133 -15.49 -5.68 1.97
C GLN A 133 -16.93 -5.18 1.73
N LEU A 134 -17.77 -5.16 2.76
CA LEU A 134 -19.14 -4.64 2.68
C LEU A 134 -19.17 -3.16 2.33
N ASN A 135 -18.33 -2.34 2.97
CA ASN A 135 -18.22 -0.91 2.65
C ASN A 135 -17.75 -0.69 1.21
N GLU A 136 -16.74 -1.44 0.77
CA GLU A 136 -16.27 -1.39 -0.60
C GLU A 136 -17.38 -1.75 -1.60
N ILE A 137 -18.16 -2.79 -1.34
CA ILE A 137 -19.29 -3.18 -2.21
C ILE A 137 -20.38 -2.10 -2.20
N ALA A 138 -20.68 -1.51 -1.04
CA ALA A 138 -21.73 -0.50 -0.89
C ALA A 138 -21.40 0.85 -1.55
N ASP A 139 -20.11 1.19 -1.69
CA ASP A 139 -19.60 2.44 -2.29
C ASP A 139 -19.63 2.47 -3.83
N GLU A 140 -20.13 1.43 -4.51
CA GLU A 140 -20.14 1.31 -5.98
C GLU A 140 -21.02 2.37 -6.70
N GLU A 141 -21.81 3.19 -5.98
CA GLU A 141 -22.75 4.18 -6.57
C GLU A 141 -22.09 5.38 -7.28
N GLY A 142 -20.77 5.56 -7.22
CA GLY A 142 -20.10 6.75 -7.75
C GLY A 142 -19.62 6.69 -9.21
N GLN A 143 -19.56 5.51 -9.84
CA GLN A 143 -18.92 5.32 -11.16
C GLN A 143 -19.76 4.48 -12.12
N SER A 144 -21.04 4.82 -12.31
CA SER A 144 -21.81 4.30 -13.44
C SER A 144 -21.46 5.06 -14.72
N VAL A 145 -20.39 4.66 -15.41
CA VAL A 145 -20.31 4.87 -16.87
C VAL A 145 -20.56 3.51 -17.51
N SER A 146 -21.77 3.38 -18.06
CA SER A 146 -22.29 2.19 -18.71
C SER A 146 -21.45 1.71 -19.88
N VAL A 147 -21.01 0.45 -19.88
CA VAL A 147 -21.04 -0.42 -21.07
C VAL A 147 -21.22 -1.90 -20.62
N GLY A 148 -22.39 -2.47 -20.91
CA GLY A 148 -22.44 -3.79 -21.55
C GLY A 148 -22.67 -5.07 -20.74
N PHE A 149 -22.58 -5.11 -19.41
CA PHE A 149 -22.85 -6.35 -18.66
C PHE A 149 -23.66 -6.09 -17.39
N GLY A 150 -24.84 -6.74 -17.29
CA GLY A 150 -25.66 -6.87 -16.09
C GLY A 150 -25.99 -5.57 -15.35
N ILE A 151 -27.18 -4.99 -15.60
CA ILE A 151 -27.78 -4.08 -14.62
C ILE A 151 -28.08 -4.95 -13.40
N GLU A 152 -27.25 -4.80 -12.38
CA GLU A 152 -27.48 -5.45 -11.11
C GLU A 152 -28.71 -4.82 -10.44
N PRO A 153 -29.61 -5.62 -9.86
CA PRO A 153 -30.78 -5.07 -9.22
C PRO A 153 -30.33 -4.18 -8.06
N GLU A 154 -30.72 -2.91 -8.10
CA GLU A 154 -30.48 -1.90 -7.06
C GLU A 154 -30.86 -2.39 -5.64
N ALA A 155 -31.82 -3.32 -5.57
CA ALA A 155 -32.24 -4.01 -4.35
C ALA A 155 -31.19 -4.93 -3.70
N GLU A 156 -30.23 -5.44 -4.47
CA GLU A 156 -29.15 -6.29 -3.96
C GLU A 156 -28.04 -5.44 -3.33
N LEU A 157 -27.64 -4.35 -3.99
CA LEU A 157 -26.68 -3.39 -3.46
C LEU A 157 -27.18 -2.70 -2.18
N SER A 158 -28.49 -2.40 -2.09
CA SER A 158 -29.06 -1.86 -0.86
C SER A 158 -28.92 -2.82 0.32
N ALA A 159 -29.02 -4.14 0.10
CA ALA A 159 -28.87 -5.12 1.17
C ALA A 159 -27.44 -5.16 1.73
N TYR A 160 -26.42 -5.04 0.88
CA TYR A 160 -25.02 -4.92 1.32
C TYR A 160 -24.77 -3.62 2.10
N ARG A 161 -25.38 -2.51 1.68
CA ARG A 161 -25.31 -1.23 2.40
C ARG A 161 -25.95 -1.31 3.77
N ASP A 162 -27.14 -1.90 3.86
CA ASP A 162 -27.85 -2.08 5.12
C ASP A 162 -27.02 -2.96 6.08
N LEU A 163 -26.40 -4.02 5.58
CA LEU A 163 -25.47 -4.83 6.37
C LEU A 163 -24.25 -4.04 6.85
N ALA A 164 -23.61 -3.28 5.95
CA ALA A 164 -22.44 -2.46 6.27
C ALA A 164 -22.74 -1.43 7.37
N ALA A 165 -23.93 -0.85 7.36
CA ALA A 165 -24.36 0.15 8.33
C ALA A 165 -24.71 -0.44 9.72
N ASN A 166 -25.17 -1.69 9.76
CA ASN A 166 -25.67 -2.31 10.98
C ASN A 166 -24.65 -3.24 11.68
N ILE A 167 -23.54 -3.58 11.03
CA ILE A 167 -22.50 -4.40 11.64
C ILE A 167 -21.82 -3.63 12.80
N ASN A 168 -21.89 -4.19 14.01
CA ASN A 168 -21.24 -3.62 15.18
C ASN A 168 -20.15 -4.56 15.70
N LEU A 169 -18.90 -4.12 15.60
CA LEU A 169 -17.73 -4.90 16.00
C LEU A 169 -17.79 -5.31 17.49
N ALA A 170 -18.14 -4.37 18.38
CA ALA A 170 -18.17 -4.62 19.81
C ALA A 170 -19.27 -5.63 20.22
N GLU A 171 -20.37 -5.67 19.47
CA GLU A 171 -21.46 -6.61 19.69
C GLU A 171 -21.19 -7.98 19.06
N CYS A 172 -20.60 -8.00 17.87
CA CYS A 172 -20.33 -9.22 17.11
C CYS A 172 -19.17 -10.05 17.71
N LEU A 173 -18.12 -9.38 18.21
CA LEU A 173 -16.90 -10.04 18.70
C LEU A 173 -17.16 -11.05 19.84
N PRO A 174 -17.93 -10.74 20.89
CA PRO A 174 -18.28 -11.72 21.92
C PRO A 174 -19.01 -12.95 21.36
N PHE A 175 -19.90 -12.75 20.37
CA PHE A 175 -20.62 -13.87 19.77
C PHE A 175 -19.68 -14.82 19.03
N LEU A 176 -18.73 -14.29 18.25
CA LEU A 176 -17.74 -15.11 17.54
C LEU A 176 -16.99 -16.02 18.51
N LEU A 177 -16.52 -15.47 19.63
CA LEU A 177 -15.74 -16.18 20.63
C LEU A 177 -16.58 -17.20 21.43
N LEU A 178 -17.81 -16.83 21.83
CA LEU A 178 -18.68 -17.69 22.64
C LEU A 178 -19.29 -18.85 21.83
N LEU A 179 -19.64 -18.60 20.56
CA LEU A 179 -20.40 -19.54 19.74
C LEU A 179 -19.51 -20.35 18.78
N GLU A 180 -18.20 -20.12 18.78
CA GLU A 180 -17.26 -20.84 17.91
C GLU A 180 -17.41 -22.35 18.04
N ASN A 181 -17.49 -22.86 19.28
CA ASN A 181 -17.64 -24.29 19.55
C ASN A 181 -18.95 -24.89 19.02
N ASP A 182 -20.01 -24.07 18.97
CA ASP A 182 -21.36 -24.49 18.57
C ASP A 182 -21.52 -24.53 17.05
N PHE A 183 -20.93 -23.56 16.34
CA PHE A 183 -21.03 -23.43 14.89
C PHE A 183 -19.83 -24.04 14.16
N GLY A 184 -18.71 -24.22 14.86
CA GLY A 184 -17.49 -24.88 14.43
C GLY A 184 -16.39 -23.96 13.88
N SER A 185 -16.69 -22.70 13.56
CA SER A 185 -15.69 -21.70 13.17
C SER A 185 -16.24 -20.27 13.33
N HIS A 186 -15.34 -19.29 13.52
CA HIS A 186 -15.68 -17.87 13.56
C HIS A 186 -16.46 -17.41 12.31
N GLU A 187 -16.11 -17.93 11.13
CA GLU A 187 -16.80 -17.61 9.87
C GLU A 187 -18.28 -18.02 9.89
N LYS A 188 -18.59 -19.20 10.43
CA LYS A 188 -19.97 -19.67 10.52
C LYS A 188 -20.79 -18.91 11.56
N VAL A 189 -20.15 -18.49 12.66
CA VAL A 189 -20.81 -17.61 13.63
C VAL A 189 -21.08 -16.24 12.99
N LEU A 190 -20.13 -15.71 12.23
CA LEU A 190 -20.30 -14.46 11.51
C LEU A 190 -21.39 -14.56 10.44
N ASP A 191 -21.48 -15.67 9.71
CA ASP A 191 -22.60 -15.95 8.79
C ASP A 191 -23.95 -15.92 9.53
N GLU A 192 -24.01 -16.52 10.72
CA GLU A 192 -25.23 -16.52 11.53
C GLU A 192 -25.57 -15.12 12.05
N TYR A 193 -24.56 -14.33 12.44
CA TYR A 193 -24.74 -12.93 12.84
C TYR A 193 -25.24 -12.07 11.68
N LEU A 194 -24.64 -12.20 10.49
CA LEU A 194 -25.10 -11.51 9.27
C LEU A 194 -26.54 -11.91 8.92
N LEU A 195 -26.90 -13.17 9.12
CA LEU A 195 -28.27 -13.66 8.96
C LEU A 195 -29.23 -13.01 9.96
N CYS A 196 -28.82 -12.86 11.22
CA CYS A 196 -29.62 -12.18 12.24
C CYS A 196 -29.92 -10.74 11.84
N LEU A 197 -28.92 -10.01 11.36
CA LEU A 197 -29.09 -8.65 10.85
C LEU A 197 -30.07 -8.59 9.67
N GLN A 198 -29.95 -9.48 8.69
CA GLN A 198 -30.83 -9.54 7.52
C GLN A 198 -32.29 -9.91 7.86
N LEU A 199 -32.51 -10.66 8.93
CA LEU A 199 -33.83 -11.11 9.36
C LEU A 199 -34.42 -10.23 10.48
N ASN A 200 -33.66 -9.23 10.94
CA ASN A 200 -33.97 -8.40 12.09
C ASN A 200 -34.31 -9.28 13.31
N MET A 201 -33.37 -10.15 13.66
CA MET A 201 -33.37 -11.06 14.80
C MET A 201 -32.15 -10.76 15.67
N GLU A 202 -32.21 -11.15 16.95
CA GLU A 202 -31.09 -10.99 17.87
C GLU A 202 -30.37 -12.33 18.06
N LEU A 203 -29.04 -12.34 17.87
CA LEU A 203 -28.23 -13.55 18.07
C LEU A 203 -28.12 -13.93 19.56
N SER A 204 -28.28 -12.96 20.46
CA SER A 204 -28.40 -13.18 21.91
C SER A 204 -29.46 -14.22 22.26
N LEU A 205 -30.56 -14.27 21.49
CA LEU A 205 -31.63 -15.25 21.70
C LEU A 205 -31.15 -16.69 21.53
N TYR A 206 -30.12 -16.94 20.70
CA TYR A 206 -29.54 -18.28 20.58
C TYR A 206 -28.88 -18.73 21.89
N ILE A 207 -28.26 -17.80 22.62
CA ILE A 207 -27.61 -18.06 23.91
C ILE A 207 -28.67 -18.27 25.00
N GLU A 208 -29.74 -17.47 24.99
CA GLU A 208 -30.81 -17.53 26.00
C GLU A 208 -31.77 -18.70 25.80
N ASP A 209 -32.28 -18.88 24.58
CA ASP A 209 -33.24 -19.92 24.19
C ASP A 209 -33.02 -20.35 22.74
N LYS A 210 -32.15 -21.36 22.60
CA LYS A 210 -31.81 -21.98 21.31
C LYS A 210 -33.03 -22.49 20.54
N GLU A 211 -34.06 -23.01 21.21
CA GLU A 211 -35.25 -23.54 20.52
C GLU A 211 -36.11 -22.42 19.95
N ALA A 212 -36.31 -21.34 20.73
CA ALA A 212 -37.01 -20.15 20.26
C ALA A 212 -36.29 -19.53 19.05
N TYR A 213 -34.97 -19.41 19.12
CA TYR A 213 -34.14 -18.92 18.03
C TYR A 213 -34.33 -19.73 16.73
N LEU A 214 -34.19 -21.06 16.81
CA LEU A 214 -34.33 -21.93 15.63
C LEU A 214 -35.73 -21.86 15.02
N LYS A 215 -36.76 -21.74 15.87
CA LYS A 215 -38.13 -21.55 15.41
C LYS A 215 -38.30 -20.23 14.68
N GLU A 216 -37.79 -19.13 15.22
CA GLU A 216 -37.89 -17.82 14.59
C GLU A 216 -37.10 -17.76 13.27
N LYS A 217 -35.90 -18.34 13.24
CA LYS A 217 -35.09 -18.51 12.02
C LYS A 217 -35.86 -19.26 10.92
N SER A 218 -36.59 -20.31 11.26
CA SER A 218 -37.39 -21.06 10.28
C SER A 218 -38.54 -20.24 9.68
N ILE A 219 -39.16 -19.38 10.50
CA ILE A 219 -40.28 -18.53 10.10
C ILE A 219 -39.81 -17.38 9.22
N ARG A 220 -38.71 -16.70 9.60
CA ARG A 220 -38.22 -15.49 8.92
C ARG A 220 -37.26 -15.79 7.76
N GLY A 221 -36.54 -16.91 7.82
CA GLY A 221 -35.49 -17.26 6.87
C GLY A 221 -35.96 -18.00 5.62
N SER A 222 -37.22 -18.43 5.56
CA SER A 222 -37.74 -19.18 4.41
C SER A 222 -37.82 -18.33 3.14
N GLY A 223 -37.03 -18.69 2.12
CA GLY A 223 -37.13 -18.14 0.76
C GLY A 223 -36.34 -16.85 0.50
N LYS A 224 -35.45 -16.44 1.41
CA LYS A 224 -34.54 -15.31 1.18
C LYS A 224 -33.17 -15.80 0.72
N ASN A 225 -32.58 -15.12 -0.26
CA ASN A 225 -31.17 -15.25 -0.57
C ASN A 225 -30.38 -14.54 0.52
N LEU A 226 -29.59 -15.29 1.28
CA LEU A 226 -28.87 -14.78 2.44
C LEU A 226 -27.46 -14.40 2.02
N ILE A 227 -27.05 -13.20 2.42
CA ILE A 227 -25.68 -12.72 2.27
C ILE A 227 -24.84 -13.36 3.37
N THR A 228 -23.89 -14.20 2.96
CA THR A 228 -22.88 -14.86 3.80
C THR A 228 -21.50 -14.23 3.57
N VAL A 229 -20.53 -14.53 4.43
CA VAL A 229 -19.13 -14.16 4.25
C VAL A 229 -18.62 -14.61 2.87
N GLN A 230 -18.95 -15.83 2.46
CA GLN A 230 -18.59 -16.34 1.13
C GLN A 230 -19.17 -15.48 0.01
N SER A 231 -20.44 -15.07 0.11
CA SER A 231 -21.06 -14.24 -0.94
C SER A 231 -20.42 -12.84 -1.01
N ILE A 232 -20.00 -12.29 0.13
CA ILE A 232 -19.29 -11.01 0.21
C ILE A 232 -17.92 -11.13 -0.45
N GLU A 233 -17.20 -12.22 -0.18
CA GLU A 233 -15.89 -12.48 -0.80
C GLU A 233 -15.98 -12.67 -2.31
N GLU A 234 -16.92 -13.49 -2.78
CA GLU A 234 -17.18 -13.69 -4.21
C GLU A 234 -17.51 -12.37 -4.90
N ARG A 235 -18.37 -11.57 -4.28
CA ARG A 235 -18.75 -10.25 -4.80
C ARG A 235 -17.56 -9.29 -4.86
N MET A 236 -16.71 -9.27 -3.84
CA MET A 236 -15.50 -8.46 -3.84
C MET A 236 -14.49 -8.90 -4.92
N LEU A 237 -14.37 -10.20 -5.17
CA LEU A 237 -13.53 -10.73 -6.25
C LEU A 237 -14.06 -10.31 -7.62
N MET A 238 -15.38 -10.39 -7.85
CA MET A 238 -16.01 -9.90 -9.08
C MET A 238 -15.74 -8.39 -9.28
N LYS A 239 -15.85 -7.58 -8.21
CA LYS A 239 -15.52 -6.15 -8.25
C LYS A 239 -14.06 -5.90 -8.68
N LEU A 240 -13.12 -6.65 -8.12
CA LEU A 240 -11.70 -6.52 -8.47
C LEU A 240 -11.41 -6.93 -9.91
N GLN A 241 -12.06 -7.99 -10.41
CA GLN A 241 -11.94 -8.43 -11.80
C GLN A 241 -12.47 -7.37 -12.76
N LYS A 242 -13.69 -6.87 -12.53
CA LYS A 242 -14.32 -5.80 -13.31
C LYS A 242 -13.44 -4.55 -13.38
N LYS A 243 -12.91 -4.09 -12.24
CA LYS A 243 -12.01 -2.93 -12.18
C LYS A 243 -10.72 -3.13 -12.97
N ASN A 244 -10.22 -4.36 -13.05
CA ASN A 244 -9.03 -4.69 -13.84
C ASN A 244 -9.33 -4.76 -15.34
N GLU A 245 -10.51 -5.24 -15.73
CA GLU A 245 -10.99 -5.24 -17.12
C GLU A 245 -11.21 -3.81 -17.63
N GLU A 246 -11.90 -2.95 -16.86
CA GLU A 246 -12.10 -1.54 -17.20
C GLU A 246 -10.77 -0.80 -17.42
N LYS A 247 -9.77 -1.05 -16.56
CA LYS A 247 -8.43 -0.49 -16.73
C LYS A 247 -7.75 -0.97 -18.01
N ARG A 248 -7.90 -2.24 -18.37
CA ARG A 248 -7.33 -2.80 -19.61
C ARG A 248 -8.00 -2.19 -20.85
N ASP A 249 -9.31 -1.99 -20.82
CA ASP A 249 -10.06 -1.41 -21.94
C ASP A 249 -9.77 0.08 -22.14
N THR A 250 -9.51 0.83 -21.06
CA THR A 250 -9.03 2.22 -21.18
C THR A 250 -7.62 2.32 -21.77
N LEU A 251 -6.74 1.36 -21.53
CA LEU A 251 -5.37 1.35 -22.06
C LEU A 251 -5.29 0.95 -23.54
N ASN A 252 -6.24 0.14 -24.03
CA ASN A 252 -6.26 -0.30 -25.43
C ASN A 252 -6.90 0.70 -26.40
N ASN A 253 -7.68 1.66 -25.91
CA ASN A 253 -8.37 2.66 -26.75
C ASN A 253 -7.60 3.99 -26.92
N ASP A 254 -6.45 4.15 -26.26
CA ASP A 254 -5.64 5.37 -26.30
C ASP A 254 -4.39 5.25 -27.20
N VAL A 255 -4.41 4.37 -28.20
CA VAL A 255 -3.43 4.44 -29.30
C VAL A 255 -3.86 5.57 -30.23
N PRO A 256 -3.09 6.68 -30.35
CA PRO A 256 -3.40 7.71 -31.33
C PRO A 256 -3.21 7.08 -32.71
N VAL A 257 -4.29 7.01 -33.49
CA VAL A 257 -4.21 6.85 -34.94
C VAL A 257 -3.34 7.98 -35.45
N GLN A 258 -2.09 7.68 -35.82
CA GLN A 258 -1.25 8.61 -36.55
C GLN A 258 -1.94 8.91 -37.87
N THR A 259 -2.60 10.07 -37.93
CA THR A 259 -2.95 10.70 -39.18
C THR A 259 -1.65 11.05 -39.90
N ASP A 260 -1.44 10.42 -41.05
CA ASP A 260 -0.46 10.82 -42.06
C ASP A 260 -0.59 12.32 -42.32
N VAL A 261 0.33 13.12 -41.78
CA VAL A 261 0.49 14.52 -42.15
C VAL A 261 1.50 14.58 -43.29
N THR A 262 0.97 14.68 -44.50
CA THR A 262 1.71 15.01 -45.72
C THR A 262 2.54 16.29 -45.49
N LEU A 263 3.86 16.12 -45.52
CA LEU A 263 4.85 17.21 -45.48
C LEU A 263 4.81 18.02 -46.79
N THR A 264 4.47 19.31 -46.69
CA THR A 264 4.85 20.32 -47.68
C THR A 264 5.86 21.29 -47.06
N ASN A 265 7.06 21.26 -47.63
CA ASN A 265 8.18 22.17 -47.39
C ASN A 265 7.80 23.65 -47.36
N GLN A 266 8.42 24.44 -46.46
CA GLN A 266 9.32 25.55 -46.84
C GLN A 266 10.01 26.22 -45.62
N GLY A 267 11.34 26.11 -45.59
CA GLY A 267 12.28 27.23 -45.43
C GLY A 267 12.55 27.84 -44.04
N SER A 268 13.70 27.50 -43.46
CA SER A 268 14.68 28.48 -42.96
C SER A 268 15.99 27.81 -42.54
N ASP A 269 17.10 28.26 -43.14
CA ASP A 269 18.47 27.92 -42.80
C ASP A 269 18.79 28.24 -41.33
N ASN A 270 19.37 27.27 -40.61
CA ASN A 270 20.31 27.53 -39.53
C ASN A 270 21.26 26.34 -39.35
N ILE A 271 22.54 26.59 -39.59
CA ILE A 271 23.62 25.61 -39.54
C ILE A 271 24.19 25.63 -38.12
N VAL A 272 23.83 24.64 -37.31
CA VAL A 272 24.58 24.21 -36.12
C VAL A 272 24.73 22.69 -36.22
N PRO A 273 25.93 22.11 -36.01
CA PRO A 273 26.07 20.65 -36.03
C PRO A 273 25.34 20.09 -34.82
N ASP A 274 24.28 19.33 -35.08
CA ASP A 274 23.47 18.64 -34.09
C ASP A 274 24.33 17.60 -33.37
N ALA A 275 24.47 17.72 -32.05
CA ALA A 275 25.13 16.70 -31.25
C ALA A 275 24.31 15.40 -31.34
N PRO A 276 24.92 14.21 -31.43
CA PRO A 276 24.18 12.97 -31.54
C PRO A 276 23.30 12.79 -30.28
N VAL A 277 21.99 12.95 -30.45
CA VAL A 277 21.00 12.69 -29.42
C VAL A 277 21.07 11.19 -29.11
N PRO A 278 21.32 10.79 -27.85
CA PRO A 278 21.30 9.37 -27.49
C PRO A 278 19.91 8.80 -27.79
N ARG A 279 19.87 7.82 -28.69
CA ARG A 279 18.66 7.03 -28.94
C ARG A 279 18.50 6.08 -27.76
N PHE A 280 17.54 6.38 -26.90
CA PHE A 280 17.01 5.38 -26.01
C PHE A 280 16.11 4.49 -26.85
N ASP A 281 16.55 3.25 -27.10
CA ASP A 281 15.62 2.22 -27.54
C ASP A 281 14.53 2.14 -26.47
N SER A 282 13.29 2.43 -26.88
CA SER A 282 12.12 2.37 -26.01
C SER A 282 12.04 0.96 -25.43
N LEU A 283 12.49 0.79 -24.19
CA LEU A 283 12.26 -0.42 -23.43
C LEU A 283 10.78 -0.41 -23.05
N VAL A 284 9.95 -0.98 -23.93
CA VAL A 284 8.58 -1.35 -23.58
C VAL A 284 8.67 -2.23 -22.33
N PRO A 285 7.98 -1.89 -21.22
CA PRO A 285 8.00 -2.70 -20.02
C PRO A 285 7.56 -4.13 -20.36
N GLN A 286 8.46 -5.09 -20.15
CA GLN A 286 8.16 -6.49 -20.44
C GLN A 286 7.18 -7.00 -19.40
N ASN A 287 6.04 -7.51 -19.84
CA ASN A 287 5.03 -8.09 -18.98
C ASN A 287 5.62 -9.30 -18.22
N PRO A 288 5.60 -9.32 -16.88
CA PRO A 288 6.22 -10.38 -16.08
C PRO A 288 5.60 -11.76 -16.32
N ALA A 289 4.32 -11.82 -16.71
CA ALA A 289 3.66 -13.08 -17.07
C ALA A 289 4.27 -13.70 -18.33
N ASP A 290 4.60 -12.87 -19.32
CA ASP A 290 5.22 -13.32 -20.58
C ASP A 290 6.69 -13.71 -20.39
N ALA A 291 7.40 -13.03 -19.47
CA ALA A 291 8.77 -13.39 -19.08
C ALA A 291 8.82 -14.78 -18.41
N LEU A 292 7.89 -15.06 -17.48
CA LEU A 292 7.79 -16.35 -16.81
C LEU A 292 7.37 -17.47 -17.77
N MET A 293 6.43 -17.21 -18.68
CA MET A 293 5.99 -18.20 -19.65
C MET A 293 7.12 -18.59 -20.63
N ASN A 294 7.94 -17.62 -21.06
CA ASN A 294 9.11 -17.88 -21.89
C ASN A 294 10.20 -18.66 -21.15
N GLU A 295 10.38 -18.39 -19.85
CA GLU A 295 11.32 -19.14 -19.01
C GLU A 295 10.86 -20.60 -18.83
N ILE A 296 9.56 -20.83 -18.58
CA ILE A 296 8.97 -22.18 -18.49
C ILE A 296 9.10 -22.94 -19.81
N ASN A 297 8.83 -22.28 -20.95
CA ASN A 297 8.95 -22.90 -22.26
C ASN A 297 10.39 -23.27 -22.63
N ASN A 298 11.37 -22.46 -22.20
CA ASN A 298 12.80 -22.74 -22.40
C ASN A 298 13.36 -23.84 -21.48
N ILE A 299 12.68 -24.13 -20.36
CA ILE A 299 13.07 -25.20 -19.44
C ILE A 299 12.45 -26.54 -19.85
N ASN A 300 11.44 -26.56 -20.73
CA ASN A 300 10.77 -27.78 -21.14
C ASN A 300 11.64 -28.59 -22.14
N PRO A 301 12.20 -29.75 -21.75
CA PRO A 301 13.11 -30.53 -22.60
C PRO A 301 12.38 -31.28 -23.73
N MET A 302 11.05 -31.20 -23.85
CA MET A 302 10.28 -31.89 -24.89
C MET A 302 10.02 -31.06 -26.16
N VAL A 303 10.56 -29.84 -26.28
CA VAL A 303 10.37 -28.97 -27.47
C VAL A 303 11.64 -28.87 -28.33
N ASN A 304 12.79 -29.41 -27.88
CA ASN A 304 14.05 -29.43 -28.61
C ASN A 304 14.47 -30.85 -29.06
N ASP A 305 13.54 -31.59 -29.68
CA ASP A 305 13.83 -32.76 -30.53
C ASP A 305 13.15 -32.59 -31.91
#